data_AF-A0A936N3X1-F1
#
_entry.id   AF-A0A936N3X1-F1
#
_cell.length_a   1.000
_cell.length_b   1.000
_cell.length_c   1.000
_cell.angle_alpha   90.00
_cell.angle_beta   90.00
_cell.angle_gamma   90.00
#
_symmetry.space_group_name_H-M   'P 1'
#
loop_
_entity.id
_entity.type
_entity.pdbx_description
1 polymer ?
#
loop_
_entity_poly.entity_id
_entity_poly.type
_entity_poly.pdbx_seq_one_letter_code
_entity_poly.pdbx_strand_id
1 'polypeptide(L)'
;MDKYKETLNDLTWPELLQQVAAVLARDEKALENNVNYYKKMLGDSNADKEKLNRLFDKLQLDKLRLSYFSELFFRIDEGNFKFIIMNLESCIKQETELQNRSPKDWVATVRYENGEIKVYFMALSYYQ
;
A
#
# COMPACT_ATOMS: atom_id res chain seq x y z
N MET A 1 -26.27 -11.15 8.74
CA MET A 1 -24.89 -11.04 9.26
C MET A 1 -23.99 -10.73 8.08
N ASP A 2 -23.90 -9.44 7.73
CA ASP A 2 -23.03 -8.95 6.65
C ASP A 2 -21.62 -8.84 7.20
N LYS A 3 -20.82 -9.89 7.06
CA LYS A 3 -19.47 -9.98 7.63
C LYS A 3 -18.36 -9.32 6.78
N TYR A 4 -18.73 -8.56 5.75
CA TYR A 4 -17.79 -7.93 4.81
C TYR A 4 -18.24 -6.54 4.37
N LYS A 5 -18.65 -5.71 5.33
CA LYS A 5 -18.83 -4.26 5.14
C LYS A 5 -17.77 -3.44 5.89
N GLU A 6 -16.60 -4.03 6.17
CA GLU A 6 -15.38 -3.24 6.32
C GLU A 6 -15.02 -2.73 4.93
N THR A 7 -15.66 -1.63 4.54
CA THR A 7 -15.17 -0.84 3.41
C THR A 7 -13.76 -0.37 3.79
N LEU A 8 -12.83 -0.32 2.82
CA LEU A 8 -11.48 0.24 2.97
C LEU A 8 -11.39 1.58 3.75
N ASN A 9 -12.53 2.25 3.96
CA ASN A 9 -12.73 3.47 4.72
C ASN A 9 -12.45 3.38 6.24
N ASP A 10 -12.37 2.18 6.84
CA ASP A 10 -12.23 2.04 8.30
C ASP A 10 -10.78 1.80 8.77
N LEU A 11 -9.84 1.58 7.84
CA LEU A 11 -8.46 1.29 8.18
C LEU A 11 -7.63 2.57 8.24
N THR A 12 -6.82 2.68 9.29
CA THR A 12 -5.79 3.72 9.38
C THR A 12 -4.70 3.49 8.34
N TRP A 13 -3.96 4.54 8.01
CA TRP A 13 -2.85 4.47 7.07
C TRP A 13 -1.82 3.37 7.40
N PRO A 14 -1.36 3.18 8.66
CA PRO A 14 -0.47 2.07 9.00
C PRO A 14 -1.07 0.69 8.73
N GLU A 15 -2.37 0.49 9.00
CA GLU A 15 -3.06 -0.78 8.76
C GLU A 15 -3.18 -1.07 7.26
N LEU A 16 -3.49 -0.05 6.45
CA LEU A 16 -3.50 -0.16 5.00
C LEU A 16 -2.12 -0.54 4.45
N LEU A 17 -1.07 0.13 4.91
CA LEU A 17 0.30 -0.18 4.49
C LEU A 17 0.71 -1.60 4.89
N GLN A 18 0.31 -2.06 6.08
CA GLN A 18 0.56 -3.43 6.52
C GLN A 18 -0.12 -4.46 5.60
N GLN A 19 -1.36 -4.20 5.17
CA GLN A 19 -2.05 -5.09 4.22
C GLN A 19 -1.35 -5.13 2.86
N VAL A 20 -0.92 -3.98 2.34
CA VAL A 20 -0.17 -3.90 1.08
C VAL A 20 1.16 -4.65 1.20
N ALA A 21 1.91 -4.46 2.30
CA ALA A 21 3.15 -5.18 2.56
C ALA A 21 2.94 -6.70 2.58
N ALA A 22 1.85 -7.19 3.20
CA ALA A 22 1.53 -8.61 3.23
C ALA A 22 1.24 -9.18 1.83
N VAL A 23 0.57 -8.41 0.97
CA VAL A 23 0.32 -8.78 -0.43
C VAL A 23 1.64 -8.88 -1.21
N LEU A 24 2.52 -7.88 -1.06
CA LEU A 24 3.82 -7.88 -1.73
C LEU A 24 4.69 -9.06 -1.30
N ALA A 25 4.75 -9.37 0.00
CA ALA A 25 5.50 -10.50 0.53
C ALA A 25 4.97 -11.85 0.01
N ARG A 26 3.64 -11.98 -0.12
CA ARG A 26 3.01 -13.17 -0.72
C ARG A 26 3.38 -13.31 -2.20
N ASP A 27 3.31 -12.21 -2.95
CA ASP A 27 3.61 -12.20 -4.38
C ASP A 27 5.11 -12.47 -4.64
N GLU A 28 6.00 -11.95 -3.79
CA GLU A 28 7.44 -12.27 -3.80
C GLU A 28 7.70 -13.77 -3.60
N LYS A 29 7.09 -14.37 -2.57
CA LYS A 29 7.21 -15.80 -2.32
C LYS A 29 6.66 -16.65 -3.48
N ALA A 30 5.56 -16.21 -4.10
CA ALA A 30 5.01 -16.89 -5.27
C ALA A 30 5.97 -16.82 -6.47
N LEU A 31 6.59 -15.66 -6.70
CA LEU A 31 7.60 -15.49 -7.74
C LEU A 31 8.83 -16.37 -7.49
N GLU A 32 9.34 -16.42 -6.26
CA GLU A 32 10.46 -17.29 -5.89
C GLU A 32 10.17 -18.76 -6.20
N ASN A 33 8.99 -19.24 -5.80
CA ASN A 33 8.56 -20.61 -6.10
C ASN A 33 8.47 -20.88 -7.60
N ASN A 34 7.93 -19.95 -8.38
CA ASN A 34 7.81 -20.09 -9.83
C ASN A 34 9.18 -20.06 -10.53
N VAL A 35 10.12 -19.24 -10.05
CA VAL A 35 11.51 -19.23 -10.55
C VAL A 35 12.19 -20.56 -10.25
N ASN A 36 12.01 -21.11 -9.04
CA ASN A 36 12.56 -22.41 -8.68
C ASN A 36 11.96 -23.54 -9.51
N TYR A 37 10.65 -23.49 -9.80
CA TYR A 37 10.00 -24.41 -10.73
C TYR A 37 10.56 -24.30 -12.14
N TYR A 38 10.74 -23.09 -12.67
CA TYR A 38 11.35 -22.86 -13.98
C TYR A 38 12.77 -23.44 -14.06
N LYS A 39 13.61 -23.22 -13.04
CA LYS A 39 14.98 -23.78 -12.98
C LYS A 39 14.99 -25.31 -13.03
N LYS A 40 14.02 -25.97 -12.37
CA LYS A 40 13.87 -27.42 -12.44
C LYS A 40 13.49 -27.89 -13.85
N MET A 41 12.53 -27.23 -14.49
CA MET A 41 12.10 -27.56 -15.85
C MET A 41 13.20 -27.30 -16.89
N LEU A 42 14.02 -26.27 -16.70
CA LEU A 42 15.15 -25.96 -17.58
C LEU A 42 16.22 -27.08 -17.59
N GLY A 43 16.37 -27.80 -16.47
CA GLY A 43 17.29 -28.93 -16.35
C GLY A 43 16.72 -30.25 -16.89
N ASP A 44 15.44 -30.30 -17.27
CA ASP A 44 14.81 -31.50 -17.82
C ASP A 44 14.97 -31.54 -19.34
N SER A 45 15.66 -32.58 -19.84
CA SER A 45 15.90 -32.80 -21.27
C SER A 45 14.63 -33.06 -22.08
N ASN A 46 13.53 -33.43 -21.44
CA ASN A 46 12.23 -33.67 -22.07
C ASN A 46 11.29 -32.46 -21.98
N ALA A 47 11.73 -31.35 -21.40
CA ALA A 47 10.90 -30.16 -21.26
C ALA A 47 10.50 -29.58 -22.63
N ASP A 48 9.21 -29.29 -22.78
CA ASP A 48 8.67 -28.58 -23.93
C ASP A 48 9.23 -27.15 -23.96
N LYS A 49 10.09 -26.88 -24.96
CA LYS A 49 10.79 -25.60 -25.12
C LYS A 49 9.84 -24.41 -25.28
N GLU A 50 8.69 -24.61 -25.92
CA GLU A 50 7.74 -23.52 -26.13
C GLU A 50 7.06 -23.14 -24.82
N LYS A 51 6.65 -24.14 -24.03
CA LYS A 51 6.11 -23.91 -22.68
C LYS A 51 7.16 -23.28 -21.76
N LEU A 52 8.42 -23.70 -21.86
CA LEU A 52 9.51 -23.15 -21.07
C LEU A 52 9.75 -21.66 -21.40
N ASN A 53 9.71 -21.27 -22.67
CA ASN A 53 9.84 -19.88 -23.09
C ASN A 53 8.66 -19.02 -22.61
N ARG A 54 7.42 -19.50 -22.75
CA ARG A 54 6.24 -18.78 -22.23
C ARG A 54 6.30 -18.58 -20.72
N LEU A 55 6.80 -19.58 -19.98
CA LEU A 55 6.99 -19.47 -18.54
C LEU A 55 8.08 -18.44 -18.19
N PHE A 56 9.16 -18.39 -18.96
CA PHE A 56 10.20 -17.38 -18.79
C PHE A 56 9.66 -15.96 -19.00
N ASP A 57 8.92 -15.71 -20.09
CA ASP A 57 8.35 -14.39 -20.38
C ASP A 57 7.41 -13.94 -19.27
N LYS A 58 6.56 -14.85 -18.79
CA LYS A 58 5.69 -14.58 -17.63
C LYS A 58 6.50 -14.22 -16.38
N LEU A 59 7.56 -14.96 -16.07
CA LEU A 59 8.41 -14.69 -14.91
C LEU A 59 9.10 -13.32 -15.00
N GLN A 60 9.52 -12.90 -16.19
CA GLN A 60 10.09 -11.55 -16.39
C GLN A 60 9.04 -10.47 -16.10
N LEU A 61 7.81 -10.64 -16.58
CA LEU A 61 6.71 -9.71 -16.31
C LEU A 61 6.35 -9.66 -14.83
N ASP A 62 6.23 -10.81 -14.17
CA ASP A 62 5.90 -10.90 -12.74
C ASP A 62 7.01 -10.25 -11.88
N LYS A 63 8.27 -10.46 -12.24
CA LYS A 63 9.43 -9.81 -11.59
C LYS A 63 9.40 -8.30 -11.74
N LEU A 64 9.13 -7.81 -12.96
CA LEU A 64 9.06 -6.38 -13.24
C LEU A 64 7.90 -5.72 -12.49
N ARG A 65 6.74 -6.37 -12.50
CA ARG A 65 5.55 -5.93 -11.77
C ARG A 65 5.83 -5.81 -10.27
N LEU A 66 6.41 -6.84 -9.66
CA LEU A 66 6.75 -6.83 -8.24
C LEU A 66 7.71 -5.67 -7.94
N SER A 67 8.76 -5.49 -8.76
CA SER A 67 9.71 -4.39 -8.59
C SER A 67 9.05 -3.01 -8.60
N TYR A 68 8.12 -2.77 -9.54
CA TYR A 68 7.42 -1.48 -9.60
C TYR A 68 6.49 -1.24 -8.41
N PHE A 69 5.74 -2.26 -7.99
CA PHE A 69 4.85 -2.10 -6.84
C PHE A 69 5.63 -1.96 -5.53
N SER A 70 6.74 -2.68 -5.36
CA SER A 70 7.61 -2.52 -4.19
C SER A 70 8.22 -1.12 -4.12
N GLU A 71 8.68 -0.57 -5.24
CA GLU A 71 9.20 0.80 -5.30
C GLU A 71 8.12 1.85 -4.98
N LEU A 72 6.92 1.69 -5.54
CA LEU A 72 5.79 2.58 -5.22
C LEU A 72 5.44 2.51 -3.73
N PHE A 73 5.34 1.30 -3.17
CA PHE A 73 5.07 1.10 -1.76
C PHE A 73 6.14 1.75 -0.88
N PHE A 74 7.43 1.56 -1.21
CA PHE A 74 8.55 2.18 -0.52
C PHE A 74 8.44 3.71 -0.52
N ARG A 75 8.16 4.34 -1.66
CA ARG A 75 7.99 5.81 -1.74
C ARG A 75 6.80 6.33 -0.94
N ILE A 76 5.74 5.53 -0.85
CA ILE A 76 4.54 5.86 -0.09
C ILE A 76 4.79 5.71 1.42
N ASP A 77 5.55 4.70 1.85
CA ASP A 77 5.86 4.42 3.26
C ASP A 77 7.02 5.28 3.80
N GLU A 78 8.10 5.48 3.05
CA GLU A 78 9.24 6.28 3.51
C GLU A 78 9.16 7.76 3.12
N GLY A 79 8.24 8.11 2.23
CA GLY A 79 8.08 9.49 1.78
C GLY A 79 7.37 10.39 2.78
N ASN A 80 7.44 11.69 2.50
CA ASN A 80 6.69 12.74 3.18
C ASN A 80 5.17 12.46 3.27
N PHE A 81 4.65 11.63 2.36
CA PHE A 81 3.23 11.23 2.30
C PHE A 81 2.76 10.51 3.56
N LYS A 82 3.53 9.54 4.08
CA LYS A 82 3.17 8.85 5.32
C LYS A 82 2.99 9.82 6.47
N PHE A 83 3.94 10.73 6.62
CA PHE A 83 3.89 11.73 7.69
C PHE A 83 2.66 12.64 7.53
N ILE A 84 2.39 13.14 6.32
CA ILE A 84 1.24 14.00 6.05
C ILE A 84 -0.06 13.27 6.38
N ILE A 85 -0.27 12.06 5.88
CA ILE A 85 -1.51 11.30 6.06
C ILE A 85 -1.73 10.95 7.53
N MET A 86 -0.71 10.45 8.22
CA MET A 86 -0.83 10.13 9.65
C MET A 86 -1.17 11.36 10.51
N ASN A 87 -0.60 12.52 10.19
CA ASN A 87 -0.95 13.77 10.89
C ASN A 87 -2.39 14.20 10.60
N LEU A 88 -2.86 14.07 9.35
CA LEU A 88 -4.26 14.35 9.00
C LEU A 88 -5.22 13.45 9.78
N GLU A 89 -4.96 12.14 9.82
CA GLU A 89 -5.75 11.18 10.60
C GLU A 89 -5.78 11.57 12.09
N SER A 90 -4.62 11.93 12.65
CA SER A 90 -4.54 12.39 14.05
C SER A 90 -5.34 13.67 14.29
N CYS A 91 -5.28 14.65 13.38
CA CYS A 91 -6.05 15.89 13.50
C CYS A 91 -7.57 15.62 13.44
N ILE A 92 -8.01 14.78 12.51
CA ILE A 92 -9.43 14.41 12.38
C ILE A 92 -9.92 13.70 13.64
N LYS A 93 -9.10 12.78 14.18
CA LYS A 93 -9.41 12.07 15.42
C LYS A 93 -9.54 13.03 16.61
N GLN A 94 -8.56 13.92 16.80
CA GLN A 94 -8.59 14.92 17.87
C GLN A 94 -9.79 15.85 17.75
N GLU A 95 -10.10 16.35 16.55
CA GLU A 95 -11.29 17.19 16.34
C GLU A 95 -12.58 16.43 16.65
N THR A 96 -12.67 15.16 16.22
CA THR A 96 -13.84 14.32 16.49
C THR A 96 -14.03 14.10 17.99
N GLU A 97 -12.94 13.89 18.74
CA GLU A 97 -12.96 13.74 20.20
C GLU A 97 -13.39 15.05 20.90
N LEU A 98 -12.91 16.20 20.42
CA LEU A 98 -13.26 17.52 20.98
C LEU A 98 -14.71 17.92 20.72
N GLN A 99 -15.23 17.63 19.53
CA GLN A 99 -16.58 18.04 19.10
C GLN A 99 -17.63 16.95 19.34
N ASN A 100 -17.20 15.75 19.72
CA ASN A 100 -18.01 14.53 19.81
C ASN A 100 -18.76 14.19 18.50
N ARG A 101 -18.20 14.61 17.36
CA ARG A 101 -18.71 14.36 16.01
C ARG A 101 -17.62 14.59 14.98
N SER A 102 -17.62 13.80 13.91
CA SER A 102 -16.61 13.94 12.86
C SER A 102 -16.87 15.15 11.97
N PRO A 103 -15.81 15.85 11.54
CA PRO A 103 -15.93 16.93 10.56
C PRO A 103 -16.40 16.35 9.23
N LYS A 104 -17.36 17.02 8.60
CA LYS A 104 -17.85 16.69 7.26
C LYS A 104 -16.94 17.29 6.20
N ASP A 105 -16.69 18.59 6.34
CA ASP A 105 -15.77 19.33 5.48
C ASP A 105 -14.63 19.88 6.32
N TRP A 106 -13.41 19.80 5.78
CA TRP A 106 -12.21 20.29 6.45
C TRP A 106 -11.14 20.65 5.42
N VAL A 107 -10.23 21.52 5.85
CA VAL A 107 -9.04 21.91 5.09
C VAL A 107 -7.82 21.59 5.93
N ALA A 108 -6.79 21.09 5.27
CA ALA A 108 -5.48 20.96 5.86
C ALA A 108 -4.43 21.73 5.07
N THR A 109 -3.55 22.42 5.79
CA THR A 109 -2.41 23.12 5.23
C THR A 109 -1.14 22.38 5.62
N VAL A 110 -0.41 21.89 4.63
CA VAL A 110 0.90 21.27 4.83
C VAL A 110 1.97 22.32 4.59
N ARG A 111 2.87 22.52 5.56
CA ARG A 111 4.01 23.43 5.45
C ARG A 111 5.30 22.69 5.74
N TYR A 112 6.35 23.08 5.05
CA TYR A 112 7.71 22.67 5.37
C TYR A 112 8.40 23.83 6.09
N GLU A 113 8.69 23.66 7.38
CA GLU A 113 9.25 24.68 8.25
C GLU A 113 10.43 24.09 9.03
N ASN A 114 11.59 24.76 8.99
CA ASN A 114 12.79 24.37 9.74
C ASN A 114 13.23 22.90 9.52
N GLY A 115 13.02 22.36 8.32
CA GLY A 115 13.38 20.98 8.02
C GLY A 115 12.29 19.94 8.31
N GLU A 116 11.18 20.36 8.93
CA GLU A 116 10.10 19.49 9.37
C GLU A 116 8.81 19.77 8.58
N ILE A 117 8.00 18.72 8.39
CA ILE A 117 6.65 18.87 7.87
C ILE A 117 5.72 19.20 9.04
N LYS A 118 4.89 20.21 8.86
CA LYS A 118 3.81 20.56 9.78
C LYS A 118 2.48 20.52 9.06
N VAL A 119 1.47 19.96 9.72
CA VAL A 119 0.10 19.87 9.21
C VAL A 119 -0.79 20.67 10.13
N TYR A 120 -1.49 21.66 9.56
CA TYR A 120 -2.49 22.47 10.24
C TYR A 120 -3.85 22.06 9.74
N PHE A 121 -4.81 21.88 10.65
CA PHE A 121 -6.14 21.38 10.35
C PHE A 121 -7.20 22.41 10.73
N MET A 122 -8.23 22.55 9.88
CA MET A 122 -9.39 23.39 10.13
C MET A 122 -10.66 22.67 9.68
N ALA A 123 -11.53 22.34 10.62
CA ALA A 123 -12.88 21.89 10.30
C ALA A 123 -13.74 23.07 9.81
N LEU A 124 -14.49 22.85 8.73
CA LEU A 124 -15.38 23.84 8.13
C LEU A 124 -16.85 23.55 8.43
N SER A 125 -17.21 22.27 8.54
CA SER A 125 -18.57 21.83 8.85
C SER A 125 -18.56 20.46 9.54
N TYR A 126 -19.65 20.12 10.22
CA TYR A 126 -19.83 18.84 10.88
C TYR A 126 -21.09 18.15 10.37
N TYR A 127 -21.12 16.83 10.48
CA TYR A 127 -22.37 16.10 10.33
C TYR A 127 -23.36 16.58 11.41
N GLN A 128 -24.61 16.80 10.98
CA GLN A 128 -25.73 17.22 11.83
C GLN A 128 -26.26 16.04 12.63
#